data_AF-A0A8R1XLJ4-F1
#
_entry.id   AF-A0A8R1XLJ4-F1
#
_cell.length_a   1.000
_cell.length_b   1.000
_cell.length_c   1.000
_cell.angle_alpha   90.00
_cell.angle_beta   90.00
_cell.angle_gamma   90.00
#
_symmetry.space_group_name_H-M   'P 1'
#
loop_
_entity.id
_entity.type
_entity.pdbx_description
1 polymer ?
#
loop_
_entity_poly.entity_id
_entity_poly.type
_entity_poly.pdbx_seq_one_letter_code
_entity_poly.pdbx_strand_id
1 'polypeptide(L)'
;MSSSIVASIQPAKTRLVLLLNEITTLVFESPDPDKIDRVQLCVKSLKEAYDTWLAYIQTITTTKKRDEEEKIFESVLEGEQGLFRIVHEGQEAIITLTRHKNESEQKLEK
;
A
#
# COMPACT_ATOMS: atom_id res chain seq x y z
N MET A 1 1.10 18.75 10.94
CA MET A 1 -0.03 17.79 10.67
C MET A 1 0.48 16.47 10.13
N SER A 2 1.61 16.47 9.42
CA SER A 2 2.22 15.26 8.85
C SER A 2 2.41 14.18 9.89
N SER A 3 2.81 14.50 11.14
CA SER A 3 2.91 13.49 12.21
C SER A 3 1.61 12.71 12.45
N SER A 4 0.45 13.37 12.37
CA SER A 4 -0.86 12.71 12.49
C SER A 4 -1.16 11.82 11.28
N ILE A 5 -0.84 12.29 10.08
CA ILE A 5 -1.02 11.52 8.83
C ILE A 5 -0.08 10.31 8.82
N VAL A 6 1.19 10.48 9.20
CA VAL A 6 2.17 9.42 9.37
C VAL A 6 1.63 8.38 10.35
N ALA A 7 1.16 8.80 11.52
CA ALA A 7 0.58 7.88 12.51
C ALA A 7 -0.62 7.09 11.97
N SER A 8 -1.46 7.71 11.14
CA SER A 8 -2.60 7.05 10.47
C SER A 8 -2.16 6.04 9.40
N ILE A 9 -1.05 6.30 8.69
CA ILE A 9 -0.54 5.45 7.60
C ILE A 9 0.16 4.20 8.12
N GLN A 10 0.92 4.30 9.22
CA GLN A 10 1.77 3.19 9.69
C GLN A 10 1.02 1.87 9.86
N PRO A 11 -0.19 1.81 10.45
CA PRO A 11 -0.95 0.57 10.55
C PRO A 11 -1.28 -0.07 9.19
N ALA A 12 -1.68 0.74 8.20
CA ALA A 12 -2.00 0.23 6.86
C ALA A 12 -0.74 -0.29 6.15
N LYS A 13 0.39 0.40 6.32
CA LYS A 13 1.70 0.00 5.80
C LYS A 13 2.15 -1.33 6.41
N THR A 14 2.10 -1.47 7.73
CA THR A 14 2.43 -2.72 8.42
C THR A 14 1.53 -3.88 7.97
N ARG A 15 0.22 -3.65 7.86
CA ARG A 15 -0.72 -4.67 7.38
C ARG A 15 -0.40 -5.11 5.95
N LEU A 16 -0.08 -4.17 5.05
CA LEU A 16 0.27 -4.51 3.68
C LEU A 16 1.56 -5.31 3.59
N VAL A 17 2.59 -4.92 4.34
CA VAL A 17 3.85 -5.68 4.39
C VAL A 17 3.63 -7.12 4.86
N LEU A 18 2.82 -7.32 5.90
CA LEU A 18 2.49 -8.67 6.39
C LEU A 18 1.73 -9.49 5.33
N LEU A 19 0.73 -8.89 4.67
CA LEU A 19 -0.01 -9.53 3.60
C LEU A 19 0.88 -9.91 2.41
N LEU A 20 1.81 -9.03 2.02
CA LEU A 20 2.75 -9.30 0.92
C LEU A 20 3.66 -10.47 1.28
N ASN A 21 4.20 -10.51 2.50
CA ASN A 21 5.01 -11.63 2.96
C ASN A 21 4.20 -12.94 2.98
N GLU A 22 2.94 -12.91 3.42
CA GLU A 22 2.04 -14.06 3.36
C GLU A 22 1.82 -14.54 1.91
N ILE A 23 1.60 -13.61 0.97
CA ILE A 23 1.38 -13.94 -0.45
C ILE A 23 2.65 -14.49 -1.10
N THR A 24 3.83 -13.93 -0.80
CA THR A 24 5.10 -14.42 -1.36
C THR A 24 5.50 -15.78 -0.79
N THR A 25 5.14 -16.08 0.46
CA THR A 25 5.47 -17.36 1.12
C THR A 25 4.47 -18.46 0.79
N LEU A 26 3.22 -18.13 0.52
CA LEU A 26 2.22 -19.10 0.08
C LEU A 26 2.46 -19.45 -1.38
N VAL A 27 2.81 -20.71 -1.63
CA VAL A 27 2.56 -21.35 -2.91
C VAL A 27 1.05 -21.20 -3.16
N PHE A 28 0.65 -20.57 -4.27
CA PHE A 28 -0.75 -20.31 -4.62
C PHE A 28 -1.51 -21.64 -4.83
N GLU A 29 -1.90 -22.32 -3.75
CA GLU A 29 -2.73 -23.52 -3.81
C GLU A 29 -4.17 -23.18 -4.23
N SER A 30 -4.64 -21.99 -3.86
CA SER A 30 -5.85 -21.38 -4.43
C SER A 30 -5.83 -19.85 -4.30
N PRO A 31 -6.35 -19.12 -5.29
CA PRO A 31 -6.54 -17.68 -5.23
C PRO A 31 -7.70 -17.37 -4.29
N ASP A 32 -7.36 -17.00 -3.05
CA ASP A 32 -8.31 -16.59 -2.02
C ASP A 32 -8.80 -15.16 -2.31
N PRO A 33 -10.08 -14.96 -2.69
CA PRO A 33 -10.61 -13.64 -3.01
C PRO A 33 -10.49 -12.66 -1.83
N ASP A 34 -10.56 -13.15 -0.59
CA ASP A 34 -10.45 -12.31 0.60
C ASP A 34 -9.07 -11.65 0.69
N LYS A 35 -8.02 -12.31 0.17
CA LYS A 35 -6.66 -11.73 0.13
C LYS A 35 -6.56 -10.59 -0.87
N ILE A 36 -7.18 -10.73 -2.04
CA ILE A 36 -7.22 -9.67 -3.05
C ILE A 36 -7.87 -8.43 -2.45
N ASP A 37 -9.04 -8.59 -1.83
CA ASP A 37 -9.78 -7.50 -1.22
C ASP A 37 -9.00 -6.83 -0.08
N ARG A 38 -8.31 -7.62 0.75
CA ARG A 38 -7.46 -7.11 1.85
C ARG A 38 -6.27 -6.30 1.34
N VAL A 39 -5.56 -6.78 0.31
CA VAL A 39 -4.44 -6.04 -0.31
C VAL A 39 -4.96 -4.76 -0.96
N GLN A 40 -6.06 -4.84 -1.70
CA GLN A 40 -6.68 -3.70 -2.35
C GLN A 40 -7.13 -2.64 -1.34
N LEU A 41 -7.72 -3.04 -0.22
CA LEU A 41 -8.09 -2.13 0.86
C LEU A 41 -6.87 -1.42 1.45
N CYS A 42 -5.78 -2.14 1.71
CA CYS A 42 -4.56 -1.53 2.24
C CYS A 42 -3.94 -0.55 1.24
N VAL A 43 -3.80 -0.94 -0.04
CA VAL A 43 -3.29 -0.07 -1.10
C VAL A 43 -4.13 1.20 -1.24
N LYS A 44 -5.46 1.07 -1.18
CA LYS A 44 -6.38 2.21 -1.24
C LYS A 44 -6.14 3.17 -0.07
N SER A 45 -6.13 2.67 1.17
CA SER A 45 -5.91 3.51 2.35
C SER A 45 -4.55 4.22 2.32
N LEU A 46 -3.51 3.55 1.83
CA LEU A 46 -2.18 4.16 1.67
C LEU A 46 -2.18 5.31 0.66
N LYS A 47 -2.85 5.13 -0.49
CA LYS A 47 -2.99 6.19 -1.50
C LYS A 47 -3.79 7.38 -0.98
N GLU A 48 -4.93 7.14 -0.35
CA GLU A 48 -5.78 8.21 0.21
C GLU A 48 -5.04 9.05 1.26
N ALA A 49 -4.24 8.39 2.10
CA ALA A 49 -3.45 9.09 3.10
C ALA A 49 -2.27 9.87 2.50
N TYR A 50 -1.65 9.34 1.43
CA TYR A 50 -0.68 10.09 0.64
C TYR A 50 -1.32 11.32 -0.01
N ASP A 51 -2.48 11.18 -0.64
CA ASP A 51 -3.20 12.28 -1.27
C ASP A 51 -3.61 13.35 -0.24
N THR A 52 -4.01 12.92 0.97
CA THR A 52 -4.29 13.82 2.09
C THR A 52 -3.05 14.60 2.51
N TRP A 53 -1.89 13.93 2.59
CA TRP A 53 -0.63 14.59 2.89
C TRP A 53 -0.21 15.56 1.77
N LEU A 54 -0.37 15.15 0.51
CA LEU A 54 -0.04 15.96 -0.66
C LEU A 54 -0.91 17.23 -0.71
N ALA A 55 -2.20 17.10 -0.45
CA ALA A 55 -3.10 18.26 -0.35
C ALA A 55 -2.68 19.18 0.80
N TYR A 56 -2.35 18.63 1.96
CA TYR A 56 -1.90 19.41 3.11
C TYR A 56 -0.59 20.16 2.83
N ILE A 57 0.43 19.48 2.31
CA ILE A 57 1.76 20.07 2.12
C ILE A 57 1.69 21.22 1.09
N GLN A 58 0.83 21.10 0.08
CA GLN A 58 0.57 22.16 -0.91
C GLN A 58 -0.08 23.41 -0.31
N THR A 59 -0.79 23.31 0.82
CA THR A 59 -1.35 24.50 1.51
C THR A 59 -0.27 25.32 2.24
N ILE A 60 0.91 24.76 2.48
CA ILE A 60 1.96 25.43 3.24
C ILE A 60 2.75 26.37 2.33
N THR A 61 2.54 27.67 2.52
CA THR A 61 3.22 28.73 1.75
C THR A 61 4.63 29.02 2.27
N THR A 62 4.90 28.73 3.55
CA THR A 62 6.20 29.02 4.17
C THR A 62 7.17 27.87 3.95
N THR A 63 8.25 28.11 3.22
CA THR A 63 9.29 27.10 2.91
C THR A 63 9.78 26.37 4.15
N LYS A 64 10.18 27.08 5.22
CA LYS A 64 10.68 26.45 6.45
C LYS A 64 9.70 25.43 7.04
N LYS A 65 8.42 25.78 7.13
CA LYS A 65 7.39 24.87 7.67
C LYS A 65 7.15 23.70 6.73
N ARG A 66 7.20 23.93 5.42
CA ARG A 66 7.05 22.87 4.41
C ARG A 66 8.19 21.87 4.52
N ASP A 67 9.43 22.34 4.60
CA ASP A 67 10.63 21.48 4.72
C ASP A 67 10.60 20.65 6.02
N GLU A 68 10.13 21.24 7.13
CA GLU A 68 9.94 20.52 8.41
C GLU A 68 8.88 19.40 8.29
N GLU A 69 7.75 19.68 7.62
CA GLU A 69 6.66 18.71 7.42
C GLU A 69 7.04 17.61 6.40
N GLU A 70 7.81 17.95 5.36
CA GLU A 70 8.39 17.00 4.40
C GLU A 70 9.37 16.05 5.07
N LYS A 71 10.27 16.56 5.92
CA LYS A 71 11.22 15.72 6.68
C LYS A 71 10.53 14.72 7.61
N ILE A 72 9.38 15.09 8.19
CA ILE A 72 8.58 14.15 9.01
C ILE A 72 8.03 13.02 8.13
N PHE A 73 7.53 13.36 6.94
CA PHE A 73 6.91 12.41 6.02
C PHE A 73 7.90 11.52 5.27
N GLU A 74 9.13 11.99 5.06
CA GLU A 74 10.24 11.26 4.42
C GLU A 74 10.44 9.87 5.02
N SER A 75 10.30 9.73 6.34
CA SER A 75 10.36 8.44 7.06
C SER A 75 9.36 7.38 6.56
N VAL A 76 8.26 7.81 5.93
CA VAL A 76 7.24 6.93 5.35
C VAL A 76 7.58 6.56 3.91
N LEU A 77 8.24 7.46 3.19
CA LEU A 77 8.62 7.30 1.78
C LEU A 77 9.87 6.43 1.61
N GLU A 78 10.82 6.53 2.52
CA GLU A 78 12.13 5.88 2.41
C GLU A 78 12.17 4.45 2.99
N GLY A 79 13.30 3.78 2.75
CA GLY A 79 13.62 2.45 3.28
C GLY A 79 13.02 1.28 2.49
N GLU A 80 13.30 0.05 2.93
CA GLU A 80 12.82 -1.22 2.37
C GLU A 80 11.31 -1.47 2.50
N GLN A 81 10.60 -0.62 3.25
CA GLN A 81 9.14 -0.60 3.28
C GLN A 81 8.56 0.76 2.91
N GLY A 82 9.34 1.66 2.30
CA GLY A 82 8.89 2.91 1.71
C GLY A 82 7.56 2.84 0.95
N LEU A 83 6.72 3.86 1.15
CA LEU A 83 5.30 3.90 0.74
C LEU A 83 5.07 3.54 -0.73
N PHE A 84 5.87 4.11 -1.63
CA PHE A 84 5.69 3.87 -3.06
C PHE A 84 5.98 2.43 -3.45
N ARG A 85 7.03 1.82 -2.85
CA ARG A 85 7.38 0.43 -3.13
C ARG A 85 6.31 -0.52 -2.61
N ILE A 86 5.86 -0.37 -1.37
CA ILE A 86 4.82 -1.26 -0.82
C ILE A 86 3.50 -1.13 -1.58
N VAL A 87 3.15 0.08 -2.06
CA VAL A 87 1.97 0.30 -2.91
C VAL A 87 2.16 -0.40 -4.25
N HIS A 88 3.35 -0.30 -4.86
CA HIS A 88 3.67 -0.98 -6.12
C HIS A 88 3.60 -2.51 -5.97
N GLU A 89 4.29 -3.07 -4.98
CA GLU A 89 4.24 -4.50 -4.66
C GLU A 89 2.81 -4.97 -4.37
N GLY A 90 2.02 -4.17 -3.64
CA GLY A 90 0.59 -4.41 -3.43
C GLY A 90 -0.20 -4.50 -4.74
N GLN A 91 0.05 -3.62 -5.69
CA GLN A 91 -0.59 -3.67 -7.01
C GLN A 91 -0.15 -4.89 -7.83
N GLU A 92 1.13 -5.23 -7.82
CA GLU A 92 1.65 -6.43 -8.48
C GLU A 92 1.06 -7.72 -7.90
N ALA A 93 0.90 -7.77 -6.57
CA ALA A 93 0.27 -8.88 -5.87
C ALA A 93 -1.21 -9.03 -6.28
N ILE A 94 -1.97 -7.93 -6.37
CA ILE A 94 -3.36 -7.95 -6.85
C ILE A 94 -3.44 -8.50 -8.28
N ILE A 95 -2.58 -8.03 -9.19
CA ILE A 95 -2.54 -8.51 -10.59
C ILE A 95 -2.25 -10.00 -10.63
N THR A 96 -1.27 -10.46 -9.85
CA THR A 96 -0.85 -11.87 -9.82
C THR A 96 -1.93 -12.78 -9.24
N LEU A 97 -2.54 -12.40 -8.12
CA LEU A 97 -3.67 -13.14 -7.53
C LEU A 97 -4.87 -13.20 -8.47
N THR A 98 -5.21 -12.09 -9.13
CA THR A 98 -6.34 -12.03 -10.07
C THR A 98 -6.09 -12.92 -11.29
N ARG A 99 -4.85 -12.96 -11.80
CA ARG A 99 -4.46 -13.84 -12.90
C ARG A 99 -4.66 -15.32 -12.53
N HIS A 100 -4.16 -15.72 -11.35
CA HIS A 100 -4.32 -17.09 -10.87
C HIS A 100 -5.78 -17.48 -10.64
N LYS A 101 -6.61 -16.54 -10.17
CA LYS A 101 -8.07 -16.72 -10.06
C LYS A 101 -8.69 -17.08 -11.40
N ASN A 102 -8.44 -16.26 -12.41
CA ASN A 102 -8.99 -16.46 -13.75
C ASN A 102 -8.47 -17.77 -14.39
N GLU A 103 -7.20 -18.12 -14.19
CA GLU A 103 -6.63 -19.39 -14.68
C GLU A 103 -7.26 -20.62 -14.02
N SER A 104 -7.59 -20.52 -12.74
CA SER A 104 -8.24 -21.60 -11.98
C SER A 104 -9.69 -21.77 -12.43
N GLU A 105 -10.43 -20.68 -12.62
CA GLU A 105 -11.81 -20.68 -13.12
C GLU A 105 -11.89 -21.26 -14.55
N GLN A 106 -10.99 -20.88 -15.45
CA GLN A 106 -10.94 -21.42 -16.83
C GLN A 106 -10.66 -22.92 -16.90
N LYS A 107 -9.94 -23.49 -15.92
CA LYS A 107 -9.68 -24.93 -15.86
C LYS A 107 -10.89 -25.73 -15.38
N LEU A 108 -11.80 -25.10 -14.62
CA LEU A 108 -13.04 -25.73 -14.15
C LEU A 108 -14.16 -25.71 -15.20
N GLU A 109 -14.09 -24.83 -16.20
CA GLU A 109 -15.08 -24.73 -17.29
C GLU A 109 -14.82 -25.66 -18.49
N LYS A 110 -13.70 -26.38 -18.53
CA LYS A 110 -13.33 -27.32 -19.61
C LYS A 110 -13.50 -28.78 -19.19
#